data_AF-T1A3D6-F1
#
_entry.id   AF-T1A3D6-F1
#
_cell.length_a   1.000
_cell.length_b   1.000
_cell.length_c   1.000
_cell.angle_alpha   90.00
_cell.angle_beta   90.00
_cell.angle_gamma   90.00
#
_symmetry.space_group_name_H-M   'P 1'
#
loop_
_entity.id
_entity.type
_entity.pdbx_description
1 polymer ?
#
loop_
_entity_poly.entity_id
_entity_poly.type
_entity_poly.pdbx_seq_one_letter_code
_entity_poly.pdbx_strand_id
1 'polypeptide(L)'
;FTVVSMTLSLAAVFLPILLMGGILGRLFREFAITVAIAILLSGVVSLTLTPMLCSRFLKVGTKTNAFQRLFESWFERIRGGYGRTLTWSVGHWRTMLVLAAIMLGLTFYFFAVVPKGFIPNEDTGLVIAATRAPEDHLQGAFGRSRPVP
;
A
#
# COMPACT_ATOMS: atom_id res chain seq x y z
N PHE A 1 17.47 17.82 6.68
CA PHE A 1 16.91 18.00 5.33
C PHE A 1 16.32 16.70 4.79
N THR A 2 17.08 15.61 4.70
CA THR A 2 16.64 14.31 4.12
C THR A 2 15.31 13.79 4.65
N VAL A 3 15.06 13.84 5.96
CA VAL A 3 13.78 13.39 6.56
C VAL A 3 12.63 14.20 6.00
N VAL A 4 12.66 15.53 6.14
CA VAL A 4 11.60 16.42 5.64
C VAL A 4 11.36 16.23 4.13
N SER A 5 12.43 16.11 3.34
CA SER A 5 12.34 15.88 1.89
C SER A 5 11.69 14.54 1.54
N MET A 6 12.06 13.46 2.24
CA MET A 6 11.46 12.14 2.04
C MET A 6 9.99 12.13 2.45
N THR A 7 9.64 12.72 3.60
CA THR A 7 8.26 12.83 4.08
C THR A 7 7.39 13.61 3.09
N LEU A 8 7.89 14.75 2.59
CA LEU A 8 7.15 15.58 1.64
C LEU A 8 7.01 14.89 0.26
N SER A 9 8.06 14.19 -0.20
CA SER A 9 8.01 13.43 -1.46
C SER A 9 6.98 12.30 -1.41
N LEU A 10 6.90 11.58 -0.28
CA LEU A 10 5.88 10.55 -0.07
C LEU A 10 4.47 11.15 -0.05
N ALA A 11 4.27 12.27 0.67
CA ALA A 11 2.99 12.96 0.70
C ALA A 11 2.55 13.43 -0.71
N ALA A 12 3.48 13.94 -1.51
CA ALA A 12 3.21 14.43 -2.86
C ALA A 12 2.75 13.32 -3.83
N VAL A 13 3.20 12.07 -3.63
CA VAL A 13 2.79 10.94 -4.48
C VAL A 13 1.28 10.62 -4.38
N PHE A 14 0.64 11.05 -3.30
CA PHE A 14 -0.81 10.89 -3.08
C PHE A 14 -1.65 11.99 -3.74
N LEU A 15 -1.03 13.10 -4.17
CA LEU A 15 -1.75 14.23 -4.76
C LEU A 15 -2.59 13.85 -6.00
N PRO A 16 -2.10 13.03 -6.95
CA PRO A 16 -2.92 12.59 -8.09
C PRO A 16 -4.17 11.80 -7.67
N ILE A 17 -4.08 11.05 -6.57
CA ILE A 17 -5.19 10.24 -6.05
C ILE A 17 -6.28 11.14 -5.47
N LEU A 18 -5.90 12.25 -4.80
CA LEU A 18 -6.84 13.24 -4.28
C LEU A 18 -7.64 13.95 -5.37
N LEU A 19 -7.01 14.14 -6.54
CA LEU A 19 -7.59 14.80 -7.70
C LEU A 19 -8.43 13.85 -8.57
N MET A 20 -8.37 12.54 -8.33
CA MET A 20 -9.10 11.54 -9.11
C MET A 20 -10.61 11.59 -8.83
N GLY A 21 -11.44 11.72 -9.87
CA GLY A 21 -12.90 11.73 -9.77
C GLY A 21 -13.53 10.33 -9.73
N GLY A 22 -14.86 10.27 -9.55
CA GLY A 22 -15.65 9.04 -9.60
C GLY A 22 -15.80 8.29 -8.27
N ILE A 23 -16.49 7.15 -8.28
CA ILE A 23 -16.76 6.33 -7.08
C ILE A 23 -15.46 5.79 -6.49
N LEU A 24 -14.58 5.24 -7.34
CA LEU A 24 -13.24 4.78 -6.93
C LEU A 24 -12.41 5.92 -6.34
N GLY A 25 -12.47 7.11 -6.95
CA GLY A 25 -11.79 8.30 -6.47
C GLY A 25 -12.36 8.87 -5.16
N ARG A 26 -13.53 8.43 -4.67
CA ARG A 26 -14.02 8.79 -3.33
C ARG A 26 -13.43 7.84 -2.28
N LEU A 27 -13.50 6.53 -2.54
CA LEU A 27 -12.94 5.50 -1.66
C LEU A 27 -11.42 5.65 -1.47
N PHE A 28 -10.67 5.82 -2.57
CA PHE A 28 -9.21 5.98 -2.49
C PHE A 28 -8.79 7.33 -1.92
N ARG A 29 -9.62 8.37 -2.02
CA ARG A 29 -9.33 9.70 -1.47
C ARG A 29 -9.39 9.70 0.05
N GLU A 30 -10.36 9.04 0.65
CA GLU A 30 -10.41 8.88 2.11
C GLU A 30 -9.15 8.17 2.62
N PHE A 31 -8.78 7.05 2.00
CA PHE A 31 -7.54 6.34 2.31
C PHE A 31 -6.29 7.20 2.12
N ALA A 32 -6.19 7.90 0.99
CA ALA A 32 -5.03 8.75 0.67
C ALA A 32 -4.88 9.91 1.67
N ILE A 33 -5.97 10.56 2.09
CA ILE A 33 -5.95 11.63 3.09
C ILE A 33 -5.43 11.08 4.43
N THR A 34 -5.95 9.94 4.88
CA THR A 34 -5.51 9.32 6.14
C THR A 34 -4.02 9.00 6.13
N VAL A 35 -3.51 8.38 5.05
CA VAL A 35 -2.09 8.04 4.92
C VAL A 35 -1.23 9.30 4.82
N ALA A 36 -1.65 10.30 4.04
CA ALA A 36 -0.90 11.56 3.92
C ALA A 36 -0.77 12.28 5.27
N ILE A 37 -1.86 12.40 6.02
CA ILE A 37 -1.84 13.00 7.37
C ILE A 37 -0.96 12.16 8.31
N ALA A 38 -1.07 10.83 8.28
CA ALA A 38 -0.25 9.95 9.11
C ALA A 38 1.25 10.11 8.83
N ILE A 39 1.65 10.24 7.55
CA ILE A 39 3.04 10.46 7.15
C ILE A 39 3.55 11.83 7.63
N LEU A 40 2.75 12.89 7.50
CA LEU A 40 3.12 14.23 7.97
C LEU A 40 3.28 14.26 9.49
N LEU A 41 2.32 13.71 10.23
CA LEU A 41 2.40 13.59 11.68
C LEU A 41 3.60 12.72 12.11
N SER A 42 3.87 11.61 11.43
CA SER A 42 5.05 10.77 11.67
C SER A 42 6.35 11.55 11.48
N GLY A 43 6.44 12.41 10.47
CA GLY A 43 7.59 13.30 10.27
C GLY A 43 7.81 14.26 11.44
N VAL A 44 6.75 14.89 11.95
CA VAL A 44 6.82 15.77 13.14
C VAL A 44 7.25 14.99 14.39
N VAL A 45 6.67 13.81 14.59
CA VAL A 45 7.02 12.94 15.73
C VAL A 45 8.46 12.46 15.62
N SER A 46 8.95 12.06 14.45
CA SER A 46 10.35 11.63 14.30
C SER A 46 11.34 12.75 14.61
N LEU A 47 11.06 13.99 14.21
CA LEU A 47 11.95 15.11 14.50
C LEU A 47 11.96 15.55 15.97
N THR A 48 10.95 15.15 16.77
CA THR A 48 10.80 15.55 18.17
C THR A 48 11.07 14.40 19.14
N LEU A 49 10.39 13.27 18.95
CA LEU A 49 10.51 12.08 19.79
C LEU A 49 11.83 11.33 19.56
N THR A 50 12.28 11.15 18.32
CA THR A 50 13.53 10.42 18.06
C THR A 50 14.73 11.06 18.75
N PRO A 51 15.00 12.39 18.65
CA PRO A 51 16.13 12.98 19.37
C PRO A 51 15.95 12.93 20.90
N MET A 52 14.72 13.09 21.40
CA MET A 52 14.44 13.01 22.84
C MET A 52 14.69 11.60 23.40
N LEU A 53 14.25 10.56 22.68
CA LEU A 53 14.48 9.17 23.06
C LEU A 53 15.95 8.80 22.95
N CYS A 54 16.63 9.21 21.89
CA CYS A 54 18.07 9.01 21.76
C CYS A 54 18.84 9.70 22.90
N SER A 55 18.50 10.94 23.26
CA SER A 55 19.18 11.64 24.35
C SER A 55 18.91 11.01 25.73
N ARG A 56 17.74 10.39 25.93
CA ARG A 56 17.32 9.89 27.26
C ARG A 56 17.60 8.42 27.49
N PHE A 57 17.50 7.58 26.45
CA PHE A 57 17.62 6.12 26.56
C PHE A 57 18.95 5.57 26.06
N LEU A 58 19.76 6.36 25.34
CA LEU A 58 21.05 5.90 24.83
C LEU A 58 22.08 5.86 25.98
N LYS A 59 22.09 4.74 26.71
CA LYS A 59 23.19 4.41 27.63
C LYS A 59 24.39 3.98 26.79
N VAL A 60 25.46 4.78 26.82
CA VAL A 60 26.76 4.43 26.24
C VAL A 60 27.39 3.32 27.10
N GLY A 61 27.01 2.08 26.82
CA GLY A 61 27.49 0.90 27.55
C GLY A 61 28.69 0.27 26.85
N THR A 62 29.86 0.32 27.48
CA THR A 62 31.12 -0.31 27.03
C THR A 62 31.24 -1.79 27.41
N LYS A 63 30.14 -2.47 27.72
CA LYS A 63 30.14 -3.90 28.06
C LYS A 63 29.68 -4.74 26.89
N THR A 64 30.63 -5.13 26.05
CA THR A 64 30.40 -6.05 24.93
C THR A 64 30.11 -7.46 25.48
N ASN A 65 28.84 -7.85 25.54
CA ASN A 65 28.42 -9.21 25.87
C ASN A 65 28.86 -10.20 24.76
N ALA A 66 29.04 -11.48 25.10
CA ALA A 66 29.40 -12.51 24.13
C ALA A 66 28.40 -12.60 22.96
N PHE A 67 27.11 -12.39 23.24
CA PHE A 67 26.05 -12.28 22.24
C PHE A 67 26.25 -11.09 21.29
N GLN A 68 26.68 -9.92 21.82
CA GLN A 68 26.95 -8.74 21.00
C GLN A 68 28.13 -8.97 20.06
N ARG A 69 29.21 -9.65 20.52
CA ARG A 69 30.35 -10.01 19.66
C ARG A 69 29.97 -10.99 18.56
N LEU A 70 29.11 -11.98 18.88
CA LEU A 70 28.60 -12.92 17.87
C LEU A 70 27.77 -12.19 16.81
N PHE A 71 26.91 -11.27 17.25
CA PHE A 71 26.11 -10.43 16.35
C PHE A 71 26.99 -9.51 15.48
N GLU A 72 28.02 -8.90 16.06
CA GLU A 72 28.99 -8.05 15.35
C GLU A 72 29.70 -8.84 14.24
N SER A 73 30.17 -10.05 14.55
CA SER A 73 30.84 -10.91 13.56
C SER A 73 29.89 -11.38 12.45
N TRP A 74 28.64 -11.68 12.78
CA TRP A 74 27.61 -12.02 11.79
C TRP A 74 27.25 -10.81 10.91
N PHE A 75 27.10 -9.63 11.50
CA PHE A 75 26.82 -8.38 10.79
C PHE A 75 27.97 -8.02 9.85
N GLU A 76 29.22 -8.19 10.27
CA GLU A 76 30.40 -7.91 9.42
C GLU A 76 30.50 -8.91 8.26
N ARG A 77 30.10 -10.17 8.44
CA ARG A 77 29.98 -11.13 7.34
C ARG A 77 28.93 -10.72 6.31
N ILE A 78 27.77 -10.24 6.76
CA ILE A 78 26.72 -9.72 5.86
C ILE A 78 27.21 -8.47 5.15
N ARG A 79 27.83 -7.55 5.87
CA ARG A 79 28.38 -6.31 5.30
C ARG A 79 29.45 -6.60 4.26
N GLY A 80 30.36 -7.54 4.54
CA GLY A 80 31.36 -8.00 3.60
C GLY A 80 30.76 -8.70 2.38
N GLY A 81 29.71 -9.50 2.57
CA GLY A 81 28.94 -10.11 1.47
C GLY A 81 28.26 -9.06 0.60
N TYR A 82 27.55 -8.11 1.22
CA TYR A 82 26.89 -7.00 0.53
C TYR A 82 27.91 -6.15 -0.24
N GLY A 83 29.06 -5.84 0.36
CA GLY A 83 30.13 -5.10 -0.30
C GLY A 83 30.65 -5.80 -1.56
N ARG A 84 30.92 -7.11 -1.49
CA ARG A 84 31.36 -7.90 -2.66
C ARG A 84 30.30 -7.94 -3.75
N THR A 85 29.04 -8.20 -3.39
CA THR A 85 27.93 -8.22 -4.35
C THR A 85 27.70 -6.84 -4.97
N LEU A 86 27.86 -5.77 -4.20
CA LEU A 86 27.74 -4.39 -4.68
C LEU A 86 28.87 -4.03 -5.65
N THR A 87 30.12 -4.33 -5.31
CA THR A 87 31.27 -4.10 -6.21
C THR A 87 31.13 -4.91 -7.50
N TRP A 88 30.65 -6.15 -7.41
CA TRP A 88 30.38 -6.98 -8.59
C TRP A 88 29.24 -6.40 -9.45
N SER A 89 28.15 -5.96 -8.82
CA SER A 89 27.00 -5.32 -9.47
C SER A 89 27.39 -4.05 -10.23
N VAL A 90 28.15 -3.16 -9.59
CA VAL A 90 28.64 -1.92 -10.20
C VAL A 90 29.63 -2.20 -11.33
N GLY A 91 30.48 -3.22 -11.18
CA GLY A 91 31.44 -3.64 -12.21
C GLY A 91 30.79 -4.24 -13.47
N HIS A 92 29.59 -4.81 -13.37
CA HIS A 92 28.88 -5.47 -14.48
C HIS A 92 27.63 -4.67 -14.92
N TRP A 93 27.79 -3.38 -15.18
CA TRP A 93 26.67 -2.49 -15.57
C TRP A 93 25.82 -3.02 -16.74
N ARG A 94 26.43 -3.75 -17.69
CA ARG A 94 25.72 -4.37 -18.83
C ARG A 94 24.78 -5.50 -18.40
N THR A 95 25.21 -6.37 -17.48
CA THR A 95 24.35 -7.46 -16.99
C THR A 95 23.23 -6.90 -16.13
N MET A 96 23.52 -5.87 -15.33
CA MET A 96 22.50 -5.17 -14.55
C MET A 96 21.45 -4.46 -15.42
N LEU A 97 21.86 -3.86 -16.55
CA LEU A 97 20.91 -3.31 -17.52
C LEU A 97 20.02 -4.37 -18.16
N VAL A 98 20.59 -5.51 -18.57
CA VAL A 98 19.82 -6.62 -19.13
C VAL A 98 18.84 -7.16 -18.09
N LEU A 99 19.27 -7.33 -16.84
CA LEU A 99 18.41 -7.77 -15.74
C LEU A 99 17.28 -6.77 -15.48
N ALA A 100 17.59 -5.47 -15.46
CA ALA A 100 16.58 -4.41 -15.32
C ALA A 100 15.57 -4.43 -16.46
N ALA A 101 16.02 -4.63 -17.70
CA ALA A 101 15.14 -4.74 -18.87
C ALA A 101 14.23 -5.98 -18.79
N ILE A 102 14.75 -7.12 -18.33
CA ILE A 102 13.96 -8.34 -18.12
C ILE A 102 12.90 -8.11 -17.03
N MET A 103 13.27 -7.51 -15.90
CA MET A 103 12.33 -7.21 -14.80
C MET A 103 11.25 -6.22 -15.20
N LEU A 104 11.61 -5.21 -15.99
CA LEU A 104 10.67 -4.26 -16.57
C LEU A 104 9.69 -4.99 -17.50
N GLY A 105 10.19 -5.80 -18.43
CA GLY A 105 9.37 -6.59 -19.35
C GLY A 105 8.43 -7.54 -18.61
N LEU A 106 8.91 -8.20 -17.56
CA LEU A 106 8.11 -9.10 -16.73
C LEU A 106 6.99 -8.35 -15.99
N THR A 107 7.26 -7.13 -15.52
CA THR A 107 6.26 -6.27 -14.89
C THR A 107 5.15 -5.91 -15.88
N PHE A 108 5.49 -5.52 -17.12
CA PHE A 108 4.50 -5.26 -18.16
C PHE A 108 3.70 -6.51 -18.53
N TYR A 109 4.36 -7.66 -18.62
CA TYR A 109 3.71 -8.94 -18.88
C TYR A 109 2.69 -9.28 -17.80
N PHE A 110 3.08 -9.24 -16.52
CA PHE A 110 2.14 -9.48 -15.42
C PHE A 110 1.01 -8.46 -15.38
N PHE A 111 1.29 -7.19 -15.68
CA PHE A 111 0.26 -6.16 -15.73
C PHE A 111 -0.81 -6.42 -16.81
N ALA A 112 -0.42 -7.06 -17.92
CA ALA A 112 -1.35 -7.46 -18.98
C ALA A 112 -2.14 -8.72 -18.63
N VAL A 113 -1.51 -9.69 -17.98
CA VAL A 113 -2.10 -11.01 -17.68
C VAL A 113 -3.04 -10.95 -16.47
N VAL A 114 -2.75 -10.11 -15.47
CA VAL A 114 -3.54 -10.05 -14.24
C VAL A 114 -4.93 -9.43 -14.52
N PRO A 115 -6.02 -10.20 -14.37
CA PRO A 115 -7.36 -9.69 -14.59
C PRO A 115 -7.67 -8.64 -13.52
N LYS A 116 -8.10 -7.46 -13.98
CA LYS A 116 -8.47 -6.35 -13.08
C LYS A 116 -9.83 -6.65 -12.46
N GLY A 117 -9.82 -7.22 -11.25
CA GLY A 117 -11.03 -7.44 -10.48
C GLY A 117 -11.53 -6.12 -9.88
N PHE A 118 -12.73 -5.70 -10.25
CA PHE A 118 -13.42 -4.56 -9.64
C PHE A 118 -14.13 -5.04 -8.38
N ILE A 119 -13.44 -4.99 -7.24
CA ILE A 119 -13.95 -5.31 -5.90
C ILE A 119 -14.49 -6.76 -5.81
N PRO A 120 -13.85 -7.67 -5.06
CA PRO A 120 -14.43 -8.99 -4.84
C PRO A 120 -15.82 -8.82 -4.24
N ASN A 121 -16.82 -9.54 -4.78
CA ASN A 121 -18.18 -9.50 -4.22
C ASN A 121 -18.09 -10.00 -2.78
N GLU A 122 -18.20 -9.09 -1.82
CA GLU A 122 -18.35 -9.48 -0.42
C GLU A 122 -19.79 -9.92 -0.21
N ASP A 123 -19.96 -11.14 0.29
CA ASP A 123 -21.25 -11.65 0.71
C ASP A 123 -21.70 -10.87 1.96
N THR A 124 -22.55 -9.88 1.75
CA THR A 124 -23.11 -9.05 2.83
C THR A 124 -24.27 -9.76 3.56
N GLY A 125 -24.53 -11.04 3.26
CA GLY A 125 -25.67 -11.79 3.79
C GLY A 125 -27.03 -11.31 3.24
N LEU A 126 -27.01 -10.51 2.16
CA LEU A 126 -28.21 -9.90 1.57
C LEU A 126 -28.66 -10.72 0.34
N VAL A 127 -29.72 -11.51 0.49
CA VAL A 127 -30.34 -12.24 -0.63
C VAL A 127 -31.37 -11.33 -1.31
N ILE A 128 -31.00 -10.75 -2.46
CA ILE A 128 -31.93 -9.98 -3.28
C ILE A 128 -32.67 -10.94 -4.23
N ALA A 129 -33.93 -11.26 -3.90
CA ALA A 129 -34.82 -12.00 -4.78
C ALA A 129 -35.63 -11.02 -5.63
N ALA A 130 -35.31 -10.93 -6.93
CA ALA A 130 -36.09 -10.16 -7.89
C ALA A 130 -37.04 -11.10 -8.67
N THR A 131 -38.30 -11.15 -8.27
CA THR A 131 -39.33 -11.89 -9.01
C THR A 131 -39.88 -10.99 -10.12
N ARG A 132 -39.71 -11.40 -11.39
CA ARG A 132 -40.40 -10.76 -12.53
C ARG A 132 -41.73 -11.49 -12.75
N ALA A 133 -42.84 -10.80 -12.51
CA ALA A 133 -44.17 -11.29 -12.88
C ALA A 133 -44.46 -10.90 -14.35
N PRO A 134 -45.04 -11.80 -15.17
CA PRO A 134 -45.50 -11.43 -16.50
C PRO A 134 -46.64 -10.40 -16.41
N GLU A 135 -46.63 -9.46 -17.35
CA GLU A 135 -47.48 -8.26 -17.39
C GLU A 135 -48.98 -8.57 -17.56
N ASP A 136 -49.31 -9.82 -17.88
CA ASP A 136 -50.67 -10.32 -18.09
C ASP A 136 -51.46 -10.51 -16.77
N HIS A 137 -50.79 -10.69 -15.63
CA HIS A 137 -51.47 -10.94 -14.35
C HIS A 137 -51.72 -9.67 -13.51
N LEU A 138 -51.09 -8.54 -13.82
CA LEU A 138 -51.28 -7.29 -13.05
C LEU A 138 -52.59 -6.57 -13.37
N GLN A 139 -53.15 -6.73 -14.57
CA GLN A 139 -54.46 -6.16 -14.92
C GLN A 139 -55.63 -6.97 -14.36
N GLY A 140 -55.45 -8.28 -14.09
CA GLY A 140 -56.48 -9.13 -13.48
C GLY A 140 -56.67 -8.88 -11.98
N ALA A 141 -55.63 -8.43 -11.26
CA ALA A 141 -55.67 -8.22 -9.82
C ALA A 141 -56.24 -6.85 -9.41
N PHE A 142 -56.10 -5.82 -10.25
CA PHE A 142 -56.66 -4.47 -10.00
C PHE A 142 -58.07 -4.26 -10.58
N GLY A 143 -58.61 -5.23 -11.32
CA GLY A 143 -59.96 -5.17 -11.93
C GLY A 143 -61.11 -5.66 -11.04
N ARG A 144 -60.86 -6.01 -9.77
CA ARG A 144 -61.90 -6.49 -8.84
C ARG A 144 -62.13 -5.53 -7.67
N SER A 145 -62.40 -4.27 -8.00
CA SER A 145 -63.12 -3.36 -7.11
C SER A 145 -64.53 -3.91 -6.89
N ARG A 146 -64.78 -4.52 -5.72
CA ARG A 146 -66.13 -4.90 -5.29
C ARG A 146 -66.95 -3.63 -4.99
N PRO A 147 -68.25 -3.56 -5.34
CA PRO A 147 -69.13 -2.52 -4.85
C PRO A 147 -69.38 -2.71 -3.34
N VAL A 148 -69.22 -1.61 -2.61
CA VAL A 148 -69.52 -1.46 -1.18
C VAL A 148 -71.04 -1.30 -1.01
N PRO A 149 -71.70 -2.04 -0.10
CA PRO A 149 -73.06 -1.72 0.34
C PRO A 149 -73.08 -0.57 1.35
#